data_AF-A0A840D8V9-F1
#
_entry.id   AF-A0A840D8V9-F1
#
_cell.length_a   1.000
_cell.length_b   1.000
_cell.length_c   1.000
_cell.angle_alpha   90.00
_cell.angle_beta   90.00
_cell.angle_gamma   90.00
#
_symmetry.space_group_name_H-M   'P 1'
#
loop_
_entity.id
_entity.type
_entity.pdbx_description
1 polymer ?
#
loop_
_entity_poly.entity_id
_entity_poly.type
_entity_poly.pdbx_seq_one_letter_code
_entity_poly.pdbx_strand_id
1 'polypeptide(L)'
;MKKHHLLFVLFCCISSLAEIKATGQEGDRLIINKDTLQLLDCPIEYDSLLRTKVSQRLLRKSASTGCWRGYVATWRIENKKLYLVSIREYPEENNVSLEGIFDAYKDDQGRILASWFSKKTYTATGKILRYSHMGFNRNYEYETRYNIQKGVVVDEQHYQNYIKKSSLVEENPYYEIALYKVIMSNFNGDLFPALANKRLRVSLSILPNADGQIDSLEILGWAIDGKKKKPFAANHPYVKELKRCLALVPDWEVSFIRGKIEKNLVSIALWNKKGCRSTPWNEKNYDSIYIVQKYYALKTFPLQYDTRLYARLLRFLPVNGLRNYTAIWELANERLYLKSIRLWNDPKPFPLEKIFPEARPGEPIEASWYNGEIVCKLGKEISNSTAYNPPELFCAFKLKKGRLISPPAD
;
A
#
# COMPACT_ATOMS: atom_id res chain seq x y z
N MET A 1 7.74 32.46 -29.69
CA MET A 1 7.96 31.95 -28.31
C MET A 1 6.66 31.65 -27.54
N LYS A 2 5.63 32.51 -27.54
CA LYS A 2 4.39 32.31 -26.73
C LYS A 2 3.53 31.08 -27.08
N LYS A 3 3.42 30.72 -28.36
CA LYS A 3 2.59 29.58 -28.82
C LYS A 3 3.16 28.21 -28.40
N HIS A 4 4.48 28.09 -28.33
CA HIS A 4 5.17 26.86 -27.94
C HIS A 4 5.11 26.65 -26.42
N HIS A 5 5.17 27.72 -25.63
CA HIS A 5 4.94 27.66 -24.18
C HIS A 5 3.51 27.25 -23.84
N LEU A 6 2.51 27.77 -24.55
CA LEU A 6 1.10 27.40 -24.32
C LEU A 6 0.86 25.91 -24.62
N LEU A 7 1.42 25.40 -25.72
CA LEU A 7 1.35 23.97 -26.08
C LEU A 7 2.08 23.08 -25.06
N PHE A 8 3.23 23.53 -24.54
CA PHE A 8 3.97 22.81 -23.51
C PHE A 8 3.21 22.76 -22.18
N VAL A 9 2.61 23.87 -21.75
CA VAL A 9 1.77 23.92 -20.54
C VAL A 9 0.52 23.05 -20.72
N LEU A 10 -0.12 23.06 -21.88
CA LEU A 10 -1.26 22.17 -22.17
C LEU A 10 -0.84 20.69 -22.11
N PHE A 11 0.30 20.34 -22.68
CA PHE A 11 0.85 18.98 -22.64
C PHE A 11 1.17 18.52 -21.20
N CYS A 12 1.74 19.39 -20.37
CA CYS A 12 1.96 19.12 -18.95
C CYS A 12 0.66 18.96 -18.14
N CYS A 13 -0.38 19.73 -18.47
CA CYS A 13 -1.70 19.62 -17.82
C CYS A 13 -2.50 18.38 -18.26
N ILE A 14 -2.32 17.89 -19.49
CA ILE A 14 -2.98 16.67 -19.98
C ILE A 14 -2.24 15.42 -19.49
N SER A 15 -0.91 15.46 -19.41
CA SER A 15 -0.10 14.35 -18.88
C SER A 15 -0.21 14.16 -17.36
N SER A 16 -0.64 15.18 -16.61
CA SER A 16 -0.96 15.05 -15.18
C SER A 16 -2.36 14.46 -14.92
N LEU A 17 -3.21 14.36 -15.95
CA LEU A 17 -4.56 13.77 -15.87
C LEU A 17 -4.61 12.31 -16.38
N ALA A 18 -3.62 11.88 -17.15
CA ALA A 18 -3.48 10.49 -17.56
C ALA A 18 -2.62 9.74 -16.55
N GLU A 19 -3.18 8.73 -15.87
CA GLU A 19 -2.36 7.73 -15.19
C GLU A 19 -1.56 6.98 -16.26
N ILE A 20 -0.33 7.41 -16.55
CA ILE A 20 0.61 6.68 -17.40
C ILE A 20 1.04 5.44 -16.62
N LYS A 21 0.22 4.39 -16.68
CA LYS A 21 0.57 3.07 -16.17
C LYS A 21 1.56 2.47 -17.16
N ALA A 22 2.79 2.23 -16.72
CA ALA A 22 3.72 1.42 -17.49
C ALA A 22 3.07 0.04 -17.73
N THR A 23 3.12 -0.49 -18.94
CA THR A 23 2.57 -1.83 -19.22
C THR A 23 3.75 -2.79 -19.27
N GLY A 24 3.75 -3.79 -18.39
CA GLY A 24 4.74 -4.87 -18.41
C GLY A 24 4.71 -5.61 -19.75
N GLN A 25 5.86 -6.15 -20.16
CA GLN A 25 6.04 -6.75 -21.47
C GLN A 25 5.09 -7.93 -21.70
N GLU A 26 4.55 -8.02 -22.91
CA GLU A 26 3.71 -9.12 -23.35
C GLU A 26 4.57 -10.38 -23.59
N GLY A 27 4.23 -11.43 -22.86
CA GLY A 27 4.93 -12.71 -22.92
C GLY A 27 4.63 -13.45 -24.21
N ASP A 28 5.50 -14.39 -24.58
CA ASP A 28 5.20 -15.32 -25.66
C ASP A 28 4.06 -16.29 -25.28
N ARG A 29 3.69 -17.16 -26.22
CA ARG A 29 2.74 -18.25 -25.99
C ARG A 29 3.47 -19.58 -26.01
N LEU A 30 3.11 -20.50 -25.12
CA LEU A 30 3.68 -21.85 -25.09
C LEU A 30 2.57 -22.90 -25.15
N ILE A 31 2.61 -23.71 -26.19
CA ILE A 31 1.72 -24.85 -26.40
C ILE A 31 2.30 -26.06 -25.66
N ILE A 32 1.49 -26.66 -24.79
CA ILE A 32 1.81 -27.89 -24.08
C ILE A 32 0.60 -28.79 -24.19
N ASN A 33 0.78 -29.97 -24.78
CA ASN A 33 -0.33 -30.87 -25.13
C ASN A 33 -1.40 -30.13 -25.96
N LYS A 34 -2.59 -29.95 -25.39
CA LYS A 34 -3.72 -29.25 -26.03
C LYS A 34 -3.92 -27.81 -25.54
N ASP A 35 -3.13 -27.37 -24.55
CA ASP A 35 -3.27 -26.06 -23.93
C ASP A 35 -2.26 -25.08 -24.50
N THR A 36 -2.64 -23.79 -24.54
CA THR A 36 -1.74 -22.69 -24.88
C THR A 36 -1.66 -21.74 -23.70
N LEU A 37 -0.48 -21.67 -23.09
CA LEU A 37 -0.22 -20.90 -21.88
C LEU A 37 0.55 -19.62 -22.22
N GLN A 38 0.46 -18.62 -21.34
CA GLN A 38 1.37 -17.48 -21.42
C GLN A 38 2.77 -17.92 -20.98
N LEU A 39 3.77 -17.67 -21.81
CA LEU A 39 5.18 -17.80 -21.47
C LEU A 39 5.67 -16.46 -20.91
N LEU A 40 6.11 -16.45 -19.66
CA LEU A 40 6.66 -15.28 -18.98
C LEU A 40 8.12 -15.01 -19.40
N ASP A 41 8.38 -15.08 -20.70
CA ASP A 41 9.68 -14.88 -21.32
C ASP A 41 9.55 -14.65 -22.83
N CYS A 42 10.64 -14.25 -23.47
CA CYS A 42 10.75 -14.10 -24.92
C CYS A 42 12.03 -14.79 -25.43
N PRO A 43 12.02 -16.09 -25.75
CA PRO A 43 13.24 -16.85 -26.06
C PRO A 43 14.08 -16.30 -27.23
N ILE A 44 13.47 -15.67 -28.24
CA ILE A 44 14.19 -15.05 -29.37
C ILE A 44 15.06 -13.86 -28.91
N GLU A 45 14.62 -13.12 -27.89
CA GLU A 45 15.29 -11.89 -27.44
C GLU A 45 16.66 -12.14 -26.80
N TYR A 46 17.00 -13.40 -26.48
CA TYR A 46 18.31 -13.78 -25.95
C TYR A 46 19.40 -13.95 -26.99
N ASP A 47 19.03 -14.02 -28.28
CA ASP A 47 19.99 -14.00 -29.38
C ASP A 47 19.82 -12.68 -30.15
N SER A 48 20.85 -11.83 -30.10
CA SER A 48 20.81 -10.49 -30.68
C SER A 48 20.67 -10.50 -32.20
N LEU A 49 21.22 -11.52 -32.87
CA LEU A 49 21.11 -11.68 -34.32
C LEU A 49 19.70 -12.10 -34.71
N LEU A 50 19.13 -13.10 -34.03
CA LEU A 50 17.75 -13.56 -34.27
C LEU A 50 16.75 -12.43 -34.00
N ARG A 51 16.88 -11.72 -32.87
CA ARG A 51 16.07 -10.54 -32.55
C ARG A 51 16.11 -9.51 -33.67
N THR A 52 17.30 -9.20 -34.17
CA THR A 52 17.48 -8.18 -35.23
C THR A 52 16.84 -8.63 -36.55
N LYS A 53 17.06 -9.89 -36.95
CA LYS A 53 16.47 -10.46 -38.17
C LYS A 53 14.94 -10.50 -38.10
N VAL A 54 14.35 -10.87 -36.96
CA VAL A 54 12.89 -10.84 -36.76
C VAL A 54 12.38 -9.40 -36.81
N SER A 55 13.04 -8.46 -36.12
CA SER A 55 12.65 -7.05 -36.14
C SER A 55 12.67 -6.43 -37.53
N GLN A 56 13.57 -6.86 -38.42
CA GLN A 56 13.64 -6.38 -39.82
C GLN A 56 12.49 -6.89 -40.69
N ARG A 57 11.81 -7.97 -40.28
CA ARG A 57 10.65 -8.52 -40.99
C ARG A 57 9.32 -7.92 -40.56
N LEU A 58 9.31 -7.13 -39.48
CA LEU A 58 8.09 -6.47 -39.02
C LEU A 58 7.71 -5.36 -40.01
N LEU A 59 6.46 -5.38 -40.46
CA LEU A 59 5.83 -4.39 -41.34
C LEU A 59 5.75 -3.02 -40.66
N ARG A 60 5.59 -3.02 -39.33
CA ARG A 60 5.50 -1.81 -38.52
C ARG A 60 6.43 -1.89 -37.31
N LYS A 61 7.04 -0.76 -36.96
CA LYS A 61 7.71 -0.61 -35.66
C LYS A 61 6.65 -0.62 -34.57
N SER A 62 6.93 -1.30 -33.45
CA SER A 62 5.97 -1.44 -32.35
C SER A 62 5.41 -0.09 -31.91
N ALA A 63 4.08 0.01 -31.92
CA ALA A 63 3.34 1.14 -31.35
C ALA A 63 2.78 0.81 -29.95
N SER A 64 3.06 -0.39 -29.42
CA SER A 64 2.50 -0.84 -28.14
C SER A 64 3.44 -0.52 -26.98
N THR A 65 2.89 0.12 -25.94
CA THR A 65 3.58 0.31 -24.65
C THR A 65 3.68 -0.98 -23.84
N GLY A 66 2.96 -2.04 -24.20
CA GLY A 66 2.98 -3.35 -23.54
C GLY A 66 3.69 -4.45 -24.32
N CYS A 67 4.13 -4.20 -25.56
CA CYS A 67 4.91 -5.15 -26.35
C CYS A 67 5.96 -4.41 -27.19
N TRP A 68 7.05 -3.96 -26.57
CA TRP A 68 8.05 -3.10 -27.23
C TRP A 68 8.76 -3.78 -28.40
N ARG A 69 8.81 -5.11 -28.40
CA ARG A 69 9.39 -5.91 -29.48
C ARG A 69 8.51 -5.96 -30.74
N GLY A 70 7.21 -5.65 -30.63
CA GLY A 70 6.28 -5.55 -31.77
C GLY A 70 5.79 -6.89 -32.32
N TYR A 71 6.03 -8.00 -31.64
CA TYR A 71 5.57 -9.33 -32.03
C TYR A 71 5.29 -10.20 -30.81
N VAL A 72 4.60 -11.32 -30.99
CA VAL A 72 4.44 -12.42 -30.03
C VAL A 72 4.78 -13.73 -30.75
N ALA A 73 5.70 -14.51 -30.19
CA ALA A 73 6.04 -15.82 -30.71
C ALA A 73 5.23 -16.91 -30.01
N THR A 74 4.92 -17.96 -30.76
CA THR A 74 4.27 -19.16 -30.25
C THR A 74 5.28 -20.30 -30.28
N TRP A 75 5.44 -20.96 -29.14
CA TRP A 75 6.35 -22.07 -28.93
C TRP A 75 5.58 -23.34 -28.64
N ARG A 76 6.23 -24.50 -28.76
CA ARG A 76 5.70 -25.80 -28.33
C ARG A 76 6.77 -26.58 -27.60
N ILE A 77 6.42 -27.17 -26.45
CA ILE A 77 7.23 -28.25 -25.87
C ILE A 77 6.67 -29.57 -26.38
N GLU A 78 7.51 -30.35 -27.06
CA GLU A 78 7.19 -31.70 -27.52
C GLU A 78 8.41 -32.59 -27.28
N ASN A 79 8.22 -33.77 -26.66
CA ASN A 79 9.32 -34.69 -26.32
C ASN A 79 10.48 -34.00 -25.58
N LYS A 80 10.15 -33.16 -24.59
CA LYS A 80 11.09 -32.32 -23.82
C LYS A 80 11.90 -31.32 -24.65
N LYS A 81 11.54 -31.03 -25.90
CA LYS A 81 12.22 -30.05 -26.74
C LYS A 81 11.31 -28.85 -27.01
N LEU A 82 11.87 -27.65 -26.93
CA LEU A 82 11.20 -26.38 -27.19
C LEU A 82 11.37 -25.99 -28.67
N TYR A 83 10.26 -25.93 -29.38
CA TYR A 83 10.21 -25.59 -30.79
C TYR A 83 9.49 -24.27 -31.03
N LEU A 84 10.02 -23.44 -31.94
CA LEU A 84 9.31 -22.27 -32.45
C LEU A 84 8.25 -22.72 -33.46
N VAL A 85 6.99 -22.30 -33.25
CA VAL A 85 5.86 -22.62 -34.12
C VAL A 85 5.55 -21.47 -35.07
N SER A 86 5.44 -20.26 -34.54
CA SER A 86 5.10 -19.07 -35.33
C SER A 86 5.54 -17.79 -34.64
N ILE A 87 5.63 -16.72 -35.41
CA ILE A 87 5.78 -15.35 -34.91
C ILE A 87 4.65 -14.54 -35.53
N ARG A 88 3.91 -13.80 -34.70
CA ARG A 88 2.87 -12.87 -35.15
C ARG A 88 3.20 -11.47 -34.67
N GLU A 89 2.92 -10.46 -35.48
CA GLU A 89 3.06 -9.07 -35.07
C GLU A 89 2.16 -8.75 -33.86
N TYR A 90 2.39 -7.60 -33.23
CA TYR A 90 1.56 -7.12 -32.13
C TYR A 90 1.40 -5.60 -32.20
N PRO A 91 0.19 -5.04 -32.00
CA PRO A 91 -1.06 -5.73 -31.66
C PRO A 91 -1.77 -6.38 -32.86
N GLU A 92 -1.31 -6.12 -34.08
CA GLU A 92 -1.86 -6.72 -35.30
C GLU A 92 -1.35 -8.15 -35.44
N GLU A 93 -2.21 -9.16 -35.53
CA GLU A 93 -1.78 -10.57 -35.50
C GLU A 93 -1.28 -11.11 -36.86
N ASN A 94 -0.59 -10.28 -37.66
CA ASN A 94 -0.04 -10.68 -38.96
C ASN A 94 1.09 -11.72 -38.77
N ASN A 95 1.15 -12.73 -39.63
CA ASN A 95 2.23 -13.72 -39.58
C ASN A 95 3.56 -13.12 -40.08
N VAL A 96 4.63 -13.32 -39.30
CA VAL A 96 6.00 -12.94 -39.67
C VAL A 96 6.68 -14.14 -40.34
N SER A 97 7.21 -13.95 -41.55
CA SER A 97 7.94 -15.01 -42.25
C SER A 97 9.21 -15.42 -41.51
N LEU A 98 9.37 -16.73 -41.28
CA LEU A 98 10.53 -17.35 -40.60
C LEU A 98 11.67 -17.73 -41.57
N GLU A 99 11.42 -17.66 -42.88
CA GLU A 99 12.35 -18.08 -43.93
C GLU A 99 13.68 -17.31 -43.85
N GLY A 100 14.82 -18.00 -43.92
CA GLY A 100 16.15 -17.38 -43.87
C GLY A 100 16.64 -16.96 -42.49
N ILE A 101 15.77 -17.01 -41.46
CA ILE A 101 16.13 -16.56 -40.11
C ILE A 101 16.65 -17.71 -39.26
N PHE A 102 15.92 -18.83 -39.27
CA PHE A 102 16.12 -19.94 -38.34
C PHE A 102 16.65 -21.23 -39.00
N ASP A 103 17.18 -21.16 -40.22
CA ASP A 103 17.55 -22.35 -40.99
C ASP A 103 18.61 -23.21 -40.29
N ALA A 104 19.56 -22.59 -39.59
CA ALA A 104 20.58 -23.29 -38.79
C ALA A 104 20.02 -24.06 -37.58
N TYR A 105 18.74 -23.87 -37.26
CA TYR A 105 18.07 -24.42 -36.08
C TYR A 105 17.00 -25.45 -36.42
N LYS A 106 16.82 -25.75 -37.71
CA LYS A 106 15.86 -26.75 -38.17
C LYS A 106 16.37 -28.17 -37.87
N ASP A 107 15.48 -29.02 -37.38
CA ASP A 107 15.72 -30.47 -37.32
C ASP A 107 15.40 -31.14 -38.67
N ASP A 108 15.59 -32.45 -38.75
CA ASP A 108 15.36 -33.25 -39.97
C ASP A 108 13.90 -33.21 -40.47
N GLN A 109 12.96 -32.77 -39.61
CA GLN A 109 11.55 -32.57 -39.95
C GLN A 109 11.22 -31.10 -40.27
N GLY A 110 12.23 -30.23 -40.35
CA GLY A 110 12.08 -28.81 -40.62
C GLY A 110 11.56 -27.98 -39.44
N ARG A 111 11.45 -28.55 -38.24
CA ARG A 111 10.99 -27.83 -37.03
C ARG A 111 12.14 -27.04 -36.44
N ILE A 112 11.87 -25.84 -35.96
CA ILE A 112 12.89 -24.92 -35.44
C ILE A 112 13.10 -25.21 -33.96
N LEU A 113 14.18 -25.93 -33.61
CA LEU A 113 14.58 -26.17 -32.22
C LEU A 113 15.21 -24.91 -31.63
N ALA A 114 14.77 -24.50 -30.44
CA ALA A 114 15.30 -23.33 -29.72
C ALA A 114 16.69 -23.59 -29.11
N SER A 115 17.65 -24.12 -29.86
CA SER A 115 18.94 -24.59 -29.31
C SER A 115 19.82 -23.47 -28.77
N TRP A 116 19.54 -22.21 -29.13
CA TRP A 116 20.16 -21.02 -28.55
C TRP A 116 19.66 -20.68 -27.14
N PHE A 117 18.51 -21.22 -26.72
CA PHE A 117 17.86 -20.85 -25.48
C PHE A 117 18.24 -21.78 -24.31
N SER A 118 18.83 -21.21 -23.25
CA SER A 118 19.24 -21.92 -22.04
C SER A 118 18.93 -21.14 -20.75
N LYS A 119 17.69 -21.22 -20.24
CA LYS A 119 17.25 -20.51 -19.03
C LYS A 119 16.15 -21.23 -18.29
N LYS A 120 15.95 -20.82 -17.03
CA LYS A 120 14.71 -21.06 -16.29
C LYS A 120 13.66 -20.07 -16.76
N THR A 121 12.53 -20.58 -17.23
CA THR A 121 11.37 -19.81 -17.69
C THR A 121 10.10 -20.30 -17.01
N TYR A 122 9.03 -19.53 -17.09
CA TYR A 122 7.76 -19.83 -16.41
C TYR A 122 6.60 -19.73 -17.39
N THR A 123 5.68 -20.68 -17.34
CA THR A 123 4.32 -20.45 -17.84
C THR A 123 3.40 -20.05 -16.73
N ALA A 124 2.31 -19.38 -17.07
CA ALA A 124 1.33 -18.88 -16.11
C ALA A 124 -0.12 -19.01 -16.59
N THR A 125 -1.02 -19.27 -15.64
CA THR A 125 -2.49 -19.24 -15.79
C THR A 125 -3.17 -18.78 -14.50
N GLY A 126 -4.47 -18.50 -14.58
CA GLY A 126 -5.26 -18.00 -13.44
C GLY A 126 -5.08 -16.51 -13.22
N LYS A 127 -5.41 -16.02 -12.02
CA LYS A 127 -5.34 -14.59 -11.69
C LYS A 127 -3.89 -14.15 -11.46
N ILE A 128 -3.61 -12.90 -11.80
CA ILE A 128 -2.37 -12.22 -11.39
C ILE A 128 -2.48 -11.91 -9.90
N LEU A 129 -1.54 -12.41 -9.12
CA LEU A 129 -1.42 -12.18 -7.68
C LEU A 129 -0.55 -10.96 -7.37
N ARG A 130 0.58 -10.81 -8.07
CA ARG A 130 1.49 -9.66 -7.93
C ARG A 130 1.87 -9.15 -9.30
N TYR A 131 1.95 -7.83 -9.43
CA TYR A 131 2.32 -7.18 -10.68
C TYR A 131 3.36 -6.09 -10.46
N SER A 132 4.49 -6.19 -11.15
CA SER A 132 5.48 -5.14 -11.31
C SER A 132 5.67 -4.86 -12.80
N HIS A 133 5.71 -3.58 -13.15
CA HIS A 133 5.74 -3.10 -14.54
C HIS A 133 7.05 -3.43 -15.29
N MET A 134 8.08 -3.92 -14.60
CA MET A 134 9.37 -4.22 -15.22
C MET A 134 9.44 -5.66 -15.73
N GLY A 135 9.53 -5.82 -17.05
CA GLY A 135 9.70 -7.12 -17.72
C GLY A 135 8.55 -8.08 -17.40
N PHE A 136 8.91 -9.29 -16.94
CA PHE A 136 7.96 -10.34 -16.54
C PHE A 136 7.84 -10.49 -15.02
N ASN A 137 8.09 -9.42 -14.26
CA ASN A 137 8.01 -9.43 -12.80
C ASN A 137 6.54 -9.44 -12.32
N ARG A 138 5.85 -10.54 -12.59
CA ARG A 138 4.47 -10.80 -12.18
C ARG A 138 4.37 -12.25 -11.72
N ASN A 139 3.45 -12.48 -10.78
CA ASN A 139 3.18 -13.82 -10.28
C ASN A 139 1.71 -14.17 -10.46
N TYR A 140 1.43 -15.39 -10.89
CA TYR A 140 0.09 -15.90 -11.12
C TYR A 140 -0.27 -17.02 -10.15
N GLU A 141 -1.56 -17.30 -9.99
CA GLU A 141 -2.08 -18.41 -9.16
C GLU A 141 -1.43 -19.75 -9.52
N TYR A 142 -1.28 -20.03 -10.82
CA TYR A 142 -0.64 -21.27 -11.28
C TYR A 142 0.54 -20.93 -12.17
N GLU A 143 1.72 -21.40 -11.79
CA GLU A 143 2.93 -21.26 -12.59
C GLU A 143 3.62 -22.61 -12.76
N THR A 144 4.21 -22.84 -13.93
CA THR A 144 5.13 -23.98 -14.12
C THR A 144 6.49 -23.46 -14.55
N ARG A 145 7.53 -23.80 -13.79
CA ARG A 145 8.92 -23.49 -14.14
C ARG A 145 9.46 -24.60 -15.04
N TYR A 146 10.02 -24.20 -16.17
CA TYR A 146 10.84 -25.06 -17.02
C TYR A 146 12.29 -24.63 -16.91
N ASN A 147 13.19 -25.54 -16.59
CA ASN A 147 14.62 -25.34 -16.77
C ASN A 147 15.01 -25.88 -18.15
N ILE A 148 15.36 -24.98 -19.06
CA ILE A 148 15.67 -25.32 -20.44
C ILE A 148 17.17 -25.14 -20.67
N GLN A 149 17.81 -26.14 -21.29
CA GLN A 149 19.20 -26.12 -21.70
C GLN A 149 19.29 -26.45 -23.18
N LYS A 150 19.77 -25.49 -23.98
CA LYS A 150 19.88 -25.58 -25.44
C LYS A 150 18.59 -26.12 -26.08
N GLY A 151 17.46 -25.54 -25.69
CA GLY A 151 16.13 -25.94 -26.18
C GLY A 151 15.59 -27.25 -25.61
N VAL A 152 16.27 -27.91 -24.67
CA VAL A 152 15.81 -29.14 -24.02
C VAL A 152 15.36 -28.87 -22.58
N VAL A 153 14.15 -29.28 -22.23
CA VAL A 153 13.62 -29.25 -20.86
C VAL A 153 14.31 -30.32 -20.03
N VAL A 154 15.13 -29.89 -19.07
CA VAL A 154 15.87 -30.78 -18.18
C VAL A 154 15.21 -30.95 -16.81
N ASP A 155 14.35 -30.01 -16.42
CA ASP A 155 13.63 -30.01 -15.15
C ASP A 155 12.34 -29.18 -15.26
N GLU A 156 11.32 -29.61 -14.53
CA GLU A 156 9.98 -29.02 -14.50
C GLU A 156 9.47 -28.97 -13.06
N GLN A 157 8.87 -27.84 -12.66
CA GLN A 157 8.28 -27.71 -11.33
C GLN A 157 7.00 -26.87 -11.39
N HIS A 158 5.91 -27.44 -10.89
CA HIS A 158 4.62 -26.76 -10.76
C HIS A 158 4.51 -25.99 -9.44
N TYR A 159 3.87 -24.84 -9.49
CA TYR A 159 3.60 -23.99 -8.35
C TYR A 159 2.13 -23.59 -8.32
N GLN A 160 1.53 -23.72 -7.14
CA GLN A 160 0.28 -23.09 -6.79
C GLN A 160 0.59 -21.95 -5.82
N ASN A 161 0.54 -20.73 -6.34
CA ASN A 161 0.82 -19.52 -5.59
C ASN A 161 -0.48 -18.98 -4.98
N TYR A 162 -0.38 -18.30 -3.85
CA TYR A 162 -1.53 -17.61 -3.26
C TYR A 162 -1.10 -16.40 -2.43
N ILE A 163 -2.05 -15.47 -2.26
CA ILE A 163 -1.94 -14.39 -1.29
C ILE A 163 -3.10 -14.54 -0.30
N LYS A 164 -2.76 -14.84 0.96
CA LYS A 164 -3.68 -14.72 2.08
C LYS A 164 -3.57 -13.29 2.58
N LYS A 165 -4.61 -12.48 2.35
CA LYS A 165 -4.69 -11.11 2.86
C LYS A 165 -4.77 -11.14 4.39
N SER A 166 -4.27 -10.08 5.02
CA SER A 166 -4.49 -9.87 6.45
C SER A 166 -5.98 -9.66 6.73
N SER A 167 -6.45 -10.13 7.88
CA SER A 167 -7.82 -9.91 8.35
C SER A 167 -8.19 -8.43 8.46
N LEU A 168 -7.20 -7.54 8.56
CA LEU A 168 -7.40 -6.08 8.61
C LEU A 168 -7.69 -5.43 7.25
N VAL A 169 -7.50 -6.14 6.13
CA VAL A 169 -7.65 -5.58 4.77
C VAL A 169 -9.08 -5.70 4.23
N GLU A 170 -9.84 -6.71 4.66
CA GLU A 170 -11.17 -6.99 4.09
C GLU A 170 -12.27 -6.03 4.58
N GLU A 171 -12.07 -5.32 5.69
CA GLU A 171 -13.15 -4.54 6.33
C GLU A 171 -13.30 -3.08 5.86
N ASN A 172 -12.47 -2.55 4.94
CA ASN A 172 -12.59 -1.13 4.59
C ASN A 172 -12.14 -0.73 3.17
N PRO A 173 -13.08 -0.39 2.25
CA PRO A 173 -12.76 0.04 0.88
C PRO A 173 -12.10 1.43 0.79
N TYR A 174 -11.92 2.14 1.91
CA TYR A 174 -11.30 3.47 1.93
C TYR A 174 -9.86 3.49 2.48
N TYR A 175 -9.33 2.37 2.98
CA TYR A 175 -7.98 2.35 3.58
C TYR A 175 -7.20 1.07 3.27
N GLU A 176 -6.25 1.14 2.32
CA GLU A 176 -5.11 0.21 2.19
C GLU A 176 -4.15 0.23 3.43
N ILE A 177 -4.60 0.80 4.56
CA ILE A 177 -3.75 1.38 5.62
C ILE A 177 -4.17 0.89 7.02
N ALA A 178 -5.17 0.03 7.17
CA ALA A 178 -5.66 -0.40 8.51
C ALA A 178 -4.53 -0.98 9.39
N LEU A 179 -3.70 -1.86 8.82
CA LEU A 179 -2.50 -2.39 9.47
C LEU A 179 -1.55 -1.28 9.94
N TYR A 180 -1.25 -0.30 9.08
CA TYR A 180 -0.39 0.82 9.43
C TYR A 180 -1.03 1.70 10.51
N LYS A 181 -2.34 1.92 10.47
CA LYS A 181 -3.07 2.69 11.48
C LYS A 181 -3.03 2.04 12.85
N VAL A 182 -3.09 0.70 12.95
CA VAL A 182 -2.90 -0.02 14.22
C VAL A 182 -1.56 0.37 14.83
N ILE A 183 -0.47 0.27 14.05
CA ILE A 183 0.88 0.57 14.53
C ILE A 183 1.04 2.06 14.86
N MET A 184 0.61 2.94 13.96
CA MET A 184 0.78 4.40 14.08
C MET A 184 -0.04 5.00 15.24
N SER A 185 -1.25 4.50 15.48
CA SER A 185 -2.11 4.99 16.56
C SER A 185 -1.68 4.49 17.93
N ASN A 186 -1.03 3.31 17.97
CA ASN A 186 -0.54 2.72 19.21
C ASN A 186 0.88 3.16 19.58
N PHE A 187 1.69 3.65 18.65
CA PHE A 187 3.06 4.08 18.94
C PHE A 187 3.07 5.32 19.85
N ASN A 188 3.58 5.15 21.07
CA ASN A 188 3.57 6.18 22.09
C ASN A 188 4.84 7.04 22.02
N GLY A 189 4.86 7.98 21.07
CA GLY A 189 5.98 8.90 20.90
C GLY A 189 6.18 9.88 22.06
N ASP A 190 5.16 10.09 22.90
CA ASP A 190 5.28 10.94 24.10
C ASP A 190 6.13 10.31 25.22
N LEU A 191 6.46 9.01 25.11
CA LEU A 191 7.52 8.39 25.94
C LEU A 191 8.91 8.94 25.63
N PHE A 192 9.06 9.63 24.49
CA PHE A 192 10.36 10.02 23.95
C PHE A 192 10.42 11.54 23.70
N PRO A 193 10.82 12.36 24.71
CA PRO A 193 10.87 13.81 24.57
C PRO A 193 11.70 14.30 23.37
N ALA A 194 12.75 13.56 22.99
CA ALA A 194 13.60 13.86 21.84
C ALA A 194 12.86 13.83 20.48
N LEU A 195 11.66 13.23 20.42
CA LEU A 195 10.80 13.15 19.24
C LEU A 195 9.70 14.22 19.19
N ALA A 196 9.55 15.05 20.22
CA ALA A 196 8.42 15.98 20.34
C ALA A 196 8.18 16.84 19.08
N ASN A 197 9.26 17.34 18.46
CA ASN A 197 9.18 18.15 17.23
C ASN A 197 9.72 17.44 15.99
N LYS A 198 9.94 16.12 16.06
CA LYS A 198 10.57 15.34 14.99
C LYS A 198 9.60 14.35 14.35
N ARG A 199 9.92 13.94 13.13
CA ARG A 199 9.26 12.85 12.42
C ARG A 199 10.12 11.60 12.52
N LEU A 200 9.53 10.49 12.94
CA LEU A 200 10.18 9.18 13.00
C LEU A 200 9.53 8.24 11.99
N ARG A 201 10.34 7.65 11.12
CA ARG A 201 9.95 6.58 10.20
C ARG A 201 10.87 5.38 10.39
N VAL A 202 10.31 4.19 10.22
CA VAL A 202 11.06 2.94 10.21
C VAL A 202 10.80 2.19 8.91
N SER A 203 11.83 1.53 8.38
CA SER A 203 11.70 0.57 7.28
C SER A 203 11.99 -0.82 7.82
N LEU A 204 11.13 -1.79 7.51
CA LEU A 204 11.17 -3.15 8.03
C LEU A 204 11.09 -4.17 6.90
N SER A 205 11.68 -5.33 7.13
CA SER A 205 11.41 -6.56 6.39
C SER A 205 10.81 -7.57 7.37
N ILE A 206 9.60 -8.03 7.09
CA ILE A 206 8.85 -8.94 7.94
C ILE A 206 8.62 -10.22 7.15
N LEU A 207 9.11 -11.34 7.66
CA LEU A 207 8.76 -12.65 7.13
C LEU A 207 7.63 -13.22 8.01
N PRO A 208 6.41 -13.37 7.46
CA PRO A 208 5.36 -14.05 8.19
C PRO A 208 5.51 -15.58 8.05
N ASN A 209 4.92 -16.33 8.98
CA ASN A 209 4.64 -17.75 8.79
C ASN A 209 3.32 -17.95 8.00
N ALA A 210 2.92 -19.20 7.77
CA ALA A 210 1.71 -19.53 7.01
C ALA A 210 0.41 -18.97 7.62
N ASP A 211 0.38 -18.76 8.94
CA ASP A 211 -0.77 -18.20 9.65
C ASP A 211 -0.82 -16.67 9.61
N GLY A 212 0.28 -16.02 9.20
CA GLY A 212 0.42 -14.57 9.18
C GLY A 212 1.10 -14.00 10.42
N GLN A 213 1.59 -14.83 11.35
CA GLN A 213 2.37 -14.36 12.49
C GLN A 213 3.80 -14.02 12.07
N ILE A 214 4.45 -13.08 12.77
CA ILE A 214 5.83 -12.71 12.48
C ILE A 214 6.76 -13.89 12.85
N ASP A 215 7.35 -14.52 11.84
CA ASP A 215 8.40 -15.51 12.00
C ASP A 215 9.78 -14.83 12.16
N SER A 216 10.05 -13.84 11.32
CA SER A 216 11.28 -13.05 11.38
C SER A 216 11.03 -11.56 11.12
N LEU A 217 11.76 -10.72 11.85
CA LEU A 217 11.68 -9.26 11.77
C LEU A 217 13.08 -8.66 11.63
N GLU A 218 13.31 -7.96 10.52
CA GLU A 218 14.52 -7.21 10.26
C GLU A 218 14.21 -5.71 10.18
N ILE A 219 14.96 -4.90 10.93
CA ILE A 219 14.86 -3.44 10.86
C ILE A 219 15.90 -2.92 9.87
N LEU A 220 15.45 -2.59 8.66
CA LEU A 220 16.31 -2.14 7.57
C LEU A 220 16.91 -0.76 7.82
N GLY A 221 16.22 0.09 8.58
CA GLY A 221 16.73 1.40 8.96
C GLY A 221 15.67 2.33 9.52
N TRP A 222 16.14 3.50 9.96
CA TRP A 222 15.29 4.56 10.51
C TRP A 222 15.50 5.84 9.73
N ALA A 223 14.51 6.73 9.77
CA ALA A 223 14.68 8.11 9.35
C ALA A 223 14.11 9.04 10.41
N ILE A 224 14.90 10.07 10.76
CA ILE A 224 14.47 11.17 11.64
C ILE A 224 14.48 12.44 10.81
N ASP A 225 13.33 13.08 10.67
CA ASP A 225 13.13 14.26 9.80
C ASP A 225 13.63 14.04 8.37
N GLY A 226 13.38 12.84 7.84
CA GLY A 226 13.82 12.43 6.49
C GLY A 226 15.29 12.03 6.39
N LYS A 227 16.12 12.30 7.42
CA LYS A 227 17.53 11.91 7.44
C LYS A 227 17.68 10.45 7.87
N LYS A 228 18.27 9.63 7.00
CA LYS A 228 18.56 8.21 7.29
C LYS A 228 19.43 8.07 8.54
N LYS A 229 19.13 7.07 9.35
CA LYS A 229 19.85 6.68 10.55
C LYS A 229 20.12 5.17 10.49
N LYS A 230 21.28 4.77 11.02
CA LYS A 230 21.60 3.35 11.22
C LYS A 230 20.54 2.69 12.13
N PRO A 231 20.29 1.38 11.99
CA PRO A 231 19.43 0.65 12.92
C PRO A 231 19.84 0.89 14.37
N PHE A 232 18.89 1.27 15.21
CA PHE A 232 19.11 1.31 16.66
C PHE A 232 19.33 -0.09 17.22
N ALA A 233 20.08 -0.21 18.31
CA ALA A 233 20.28 -1.47 19.01
C ALA A 233 18.95 -2.10 19.46
N ALA A 234 18.91 -3.43 19.60
CA ALA A 234 17.68 -4.16 19.91
C ALA A 234 17.02 -3.74 21.24
N ASN A 235 17.81 -3.27 22.21
CA ASN A 235 17.34 -2.79 23.50
C ASN A 235 16.93 -1.30 23.50
N HIS A 236 17.10 -0.59 22.39
CA HIS A 236 16.77 0.82 22.29
C HIS A 236 15.26 1.06 22.54
N PRO A 237 14.87 2.11 23.28
CA PRO A 237 13.46 2.34 23.64
C PRO A 237 12.51 2.40 22.44
N TYR A 238 12.91 3.02 21.33
CA TYR A 238 12.09 3.08 20.10
C TYR A 238 11.85 1.69 19.50
N VAL A 239 12.85 0.80 19.58
CA VAL A 239 12.74 -0.58 19.06
C VAL A 239 11.79 -1.39 19.94
N LYS A 240 11.89 -1.25 21.27
CA LYS A 240 10.98 -1.91 22.21
C LYS A 240 9.53 -1.49 21.97
N GLU A 241 9.28 -0.19 21.85
CA GLU A 241 7.94 0.35 21.61
C GLU A 241 7.39 -0.04 20.22
N LEU A 242 8.24 -0.04 19.19
CA LEU A 242 7.88 -0.57 17.87
C LEU A 242 7.45 -2.04 17.96
N LYS A 243 8.25 -2.90 18.61
CA LYS A 243 7.92 -4.33 18.75
C LYS A 243 6.60 -4.54 19.48
N ARG A 244 6.33 -3.77 20.54
CA ARG A 244 5.03 -3.78 21.23
C ARG A 244 3.88 -3.46 20.27
N CYS A 245 4.05 -2.44 19.42
CA CYS A 245 3.01 -2.07 18.45
C CYS A 245 2.84 -3.11 17.33
N LEU A 246 3.92 -3.72 16.85
CA LEU A 246 3.87 -4.77 15.84
C LEU A 246 3.14 -6.01 16.36
N ALA A 247 3.31 -6.35 17.63
CA ALA A 247 2.63 -7.48 18.28
C ALA A 247 1.10 -7.29 18.42
N LEU A 248 0.58 -6.09 18.18
CA LEU A 248 -0.86 -5.84 18.14
C LEU A 248 -1.49 -6.22 16.80
N VAL A 249 -0.69 -6.34 15.73
CA VAL A 249 -1.21 -6.73 14.41
C VAL A 249 -1.60 -8.20 14.47
N PRO A 250 -2.88 -8.55 14.21
CA PRO A 250 -3.38 -9.91 14.41
C PRO A 250 -2.75 -10.89 13.43
N ASP A 251 -2.60 -10.50 12.17
CA ASP A 251 -1.96 -11.27 11.11
C ASP A 251 -1.39 -10.34 10.03
N TRP A 252 -0.34 -10.80 9.37
CA TRP A 252 0.27 -10.14 8.23
C TRP A 252 -0.14 -10.85 6.95
N GLU A 253 -0.17 -10.12 5.84
CA GLU A 253 -0.36 -10.71 4.52
C GLU A 253 0.70 -11.79 4.26
N VAL A 254 0.25 -12.98 3.86
CA VAL A 254 1.12 -14.10 3.50
C VAL A 254 1.07 -14.27 2.00
N SER A 255 2.18 -13.99 1.34
CA SER A 255 2.35 -14.29 -0.08
C SER A 255 3.21 -15.52 -0.24
N PHE A 256 2.58 -16.63 -0.65
CA PHE A 256 3.26 -17.87 -0.95
C PHE A 256 3.51 -17.94 -2.46
N ILE A 257 4.75 -17.70 -2.87
CA ILE A 257 5.16 -17.58 -4.27
C ILE A 257 6.28 -18.58 -4.54
N ARG A 258 6.12 -19.40 -5.57
CA ARG A 258 7.10 -20.38 -6.06
C ARG A 258 7.67 -21.29 -4.96
N GLY A 259 6.78 -21.74 -4.08
CA GLY A 259 7.12 -22.65 -2.98
C GLY A 259 7.71 -21.98 -1.73
N LYS A 260 7.68 -20.64 -1.64
CA LYS A 260 8.26 -19.89 -0.52
C LYS A 260 7.32 -18.80 -0.02
N ILE A 261 7.34 -18.54 1.27
CA ILE A 261 6.71 -17.35 1.84
C ILE A 261 7.64 -16.16 1.63
N GLU A 262 7.10 -15.10 1.03
CA GLU A 262 7.84 -13.88 0.72
C GLU A 262 7.84 -12.90 1.89
N LYS A 263 8.90 -12.08 1.97
CA LYS A 263 8.99 -11.01 2.96
C LYS A 263 8.11 -9.81 2.58
N ASN A 264 7.46 -9.22 3.57
CA ASN A 264 6.79 -7.94 3.48
C ASN A 264 7.79 -6.81 3.74
N LEU A 265 7.98 -5.94 2.75
CA LEU A 265 8.79 -4.73 2.89
C LEU A 265 7.89 -3.55 3.22
N VAL A 266 8.05 -2.98 4.41
CA VAL A 266 7.14 -1.93 4.90
C VAL A 266 7.89 -0.69 5.36
N SER A 267 7.30 0.48 5.14
CA SER A 267 7.83 1.77 5.56
C SER A 267 6.75 2.52 6.35
N ILE A 268 6.96 2.70 7.65
CA ILE A 268 5.92 3.16 8.57
C ILE A 268 6.33 4.49 9.20
N ALA A 269 5.46 5.49 9.08
CA ALA A 269 5.61 6.78 9.75
C ALA A 269 5.12 6.69 11.21
N LEU A 270 5.93 6.10 12.08
CA LEU A 270 5.59 5.85 13.49
C LEU A 270 5.21 7.12 14.27
N TRP A 271 5.86 8.24 13.97
CA TRP A 271 5.63 9.49 14.67
C TRP A 271 5.77 10.69 13.75
N ASN A 272 4.84 11.63 13.82
CA ASN A 272 4.88 12.87 13.07
C ASN A 272 4.67 14.07 14.01
N LYS A 273 5.70 14.38 14.80
CA LYS A 273 5.69 15.43 15.82
C LYS A 273 4.57 15.21 16.86
N LYS A 274 4.58 16.00 17.93
CA LYS A 274 3.51 16.01 18.93
C LYS A 274 2.23 16.61 18.33
N GLY A 275 1.08 16.03 18.68
CA GLY A 275 -0.22 16.41 18.11
C GLY A 275 -1.23 15.27 18.12
N CYS A 276 -2.42 15.51 17.57
CA CYS A 276 -3.47 14.50 17.41
C CYS A 276 -3.07 13.41 16.39
N ARG A 277 -3.53 12.17 16.58
CA ARG A 277 -3.13 11.02 15.74
C ARG A 277 -4.07 10.81 14.55
N SER A 278 -5.37 10.94 14.77
CA SER A 278 -6.42 10.90 13.75
C SER A 278 -6.51 12.22 12.98
N THR A 279 -7.01 12.17 11.74
CA THR A 279 -7.25 13.34 10.90
C THR A 279 -8.71 13.39 10.43
N PRO A 280 -9.34 14.58 10.33
CA PRO A 280 -10.69 14.78 9.81
C PRO A 280 -11.00 14.07 8.50
N TRP A 281 -10.06 14.19 7.54
CA TRP A 281 -10.21 13.62 6.20
C TRP A 281 -10.36 12.10 6.21
N ASN A 282 -9.84 11.45 7.26
CA ASN A 282 -9.85 10.00 7.42
C ASN A 282 -10.94 9.51 8.39
N GLU A 283 -11.70 10.41 9.01
CA GLU A 283 -12.67 10.06 10.06
C GLU A 283 -14.02 10.66 9.71
N LYS A 284 -14.98 9.81 9.33
CA LYS A 284 -16.37 10.24 9.04
C LYS A 284 -17.13 10.69 10.30
N ASN A 285 -16.59 10.39 11.49
CA ASN A 285 -17.20 10.67 12.79
C ASN A 285 -16.34 11.65 13.56
N TYR A 286 -16.78 12.90 13.66
CA TYR A 286 -16.12 13.95 14.45
C TYR A 286 -16.40 13.78 15.95
N ASP A 287 -15.50 14.32 16.78
CA ASP A 287 -15.88 14.65 18.14
C ASP A 287 -16.84 15.86 18.12
N SER A 288 -17.46 16.14 19.24
CA SER A 288 -18.36 17.28 19.39
C SER A 288 -17.89 18.21 20.47
N ILE A 289 -18.12 19.52 20.33
CA ILE A 289 -17.77 20.51 21.35
C ILE A 289 -18.91 21.50 21.58
N TYR A 290 -19.18 21.81 22.86
CA TYR A 290 -20.04 22.91 23.27
C TYR A 290 -19.21 24.17 23.52
N ILE A 291 -19.56 25.30 22.90
CA ILE A 291 -18.94 26.61 23.10
C ILE A 291 -20.08 27.61 23.33
N VAL A 292 -20.16 28.21 24.52
CA VAL A 292 -21.25 29.13 24.90
C VAL A 292 -22.62 28.52 24.57
N GLN A 293 -22.84 27.28 25.02
CA GLN A 293 -24.07 26.47 24.80
C GLN A 293 -24.40 26.13 23.33
N LYS A 294 -23.58 26.55 22.36
CA LYS A 294 -23.70 26.15 20.95
C LYS A 294 -22.90 24.89 20.67
N TYR A 295 -23.43 24.03 19.81
CA TYR A 295 -22.86 22.73 19.47
C TYR A 295 -22.10 22.78 18.14
N TYR A 296 -20.87 22.25 18.12
CA TYR A 296 -20.02 22.21 16.94
C TYR A 296 -19.42 20.82 16.73
N ALA A 297 -19.19 20.45 15.46
CA ALA A 297 -18.34 19.33 15.12
C ALA A 297 -16.87 19.72 15.30
N LEU A 298 -16.13 18.93 16.07
CA LEU A 298 -14.73 19.15 16.39
C LEU A 298 -13.84 18.42 15.37
N LYS A 299 -13.13 19.17 14.54
CA LYS A 299 -12.17 18.65 13.54
C LYS A 299 -10.79 18.33 14.15
N THR A 300 -10.67 18.36 15.46
CA THR A 300 -9.45 18.01 16.20
C THR A 300 -9.78 16.91 17.20
N PHE A 301 -8.78 16.17 17.67
CA PHE A 301 -8.99 15.02 18.57
C PHE A 301 -8.17 15.17 19.85
N PRO A 302 -8.56 16.07 20.79
CA PRO A 302 -7.71 16.49 21.90
C PRO A 302 -7.28 15.35 22.84
N LEU A 303 -8.10 14.30 22.98
CA LEU A 303 -7.76 13.11 23.77
C LEU A 303 -6.50 12.41 23.26
N GLN A 304 -6.26 12.44 21.94
CA GLN A 304 -5.13 11.78 21.29
C GLN A 304 -3.85 12.63 21.30
N TYR A 305 -3.91 13.85 21.84
CA TYR A 305 -2.76 14.76 21.85
C TYR A 305 -1.63 14.28 22.77
N ASP A 306 -1.98 13.61 23.87
CA ASP A 306 -1.03 12.87 24.71
C ASP A 306 -1.23 11.37 24.50
N THR A 307 -0.28 10.75 23.80
CA THR A 307 -0.36 9.34 23.43
C THR A 307 -0.23 8.38 24.62
N ARG A 308 0.31 8.83 25.76
CA ARG A 308 0.31 8.04 27.01
C ARG A 308 -1.08 7.94 27.61
N LEU A 309 -1.84 9.03 27.51
CA LEU A 309 -3.22 9.10 27.97
C LEU A 309 -4.13 8.34 26.99
N TYR A 310 -3.95 8.56 25.69
CA TYR A 310 -4.70 7.84 24.67
C TYR A 310 -4.50 6.32 24.75
N ALA A 311 -3.28 5.85 25.04
CA ALA A 311 -3.01 4.42 25.26
C ALA A 311 -3.87 3.79 26.38
N ARG A 312 -4.38 4.58 27.33
CA ARG A 312 -5.31 4.09 28.35
C ARG A 312 -6.69 3.78 27.78
N LEU A 313 -7.14 4.52 26.78
CA LEU A 313 -8.38 4.23 26.05
C LEU A 313 -8.20 3.07 25.07
N LEU A 314 -7.06 3.00 24.36
CA LEU A 314 -6.82 2.00 23.30
C LEU A 314 -7.05 0.55 23.75
N ARG A 315 -6.79 0.22 25.03
CA ARG A 315 -7.04 -1.13 25.58
C ARG A 315 -8.50 -1.59 25.58
N PHE A 316 -9.44 -0.65 25.41
CA PHE A 316 -10.88 -0.90 25.37
C PHE A 316 -11.45 -0.84 23.95
N LEU A 317 -10.61 -0.56 22.95
CA LEU A 317 -11.01 -0.44 21.56
C LEU A 317 -10.59 -1.70 20.79
N PRO A 318 -11.34 -2.10 19.74
CA PRO A 318 -10.92 -3.20 18.90
C PRO A 318 -9.67 -2.82 18.10
N VAL A 319 -8.81 -3.81 17.85
CA VAL A 319 -7.56 -3.63 17.11
C VAL A 319 -7.81 -3.78 15.62
N ASN A 320 -8.48 -2.78 15.02
CA ASN A 320 -8.85 -2.78 13.60
C ASN A 320 -8.32 -1.54 12.84
N GLY A 321 -7.52 -0.70 13.50
CA GLY A 321 -6.96 0.51 12.90
C GLY A 321 -7.97 1.67 12.75
N LEU A 322 -9.19 1.53 13.28
CA LEU A 322 -10.18 2.60 13.34
C LEU A 322 -10.15 3.30 14.70
N ARG A 323 -10.73 4.50 14.74
CA ARG A 323 -10.83 5.28 15.97
C ARG A 323 -11.81 4.66 16.97
N ASN A 324 -12.94 4.09 16.52
CA ASN A 324 -13.92 3.34 17.34
C ASN A 324 -14.56 4.09 18.52
N TYR A 325 -14.40 5.41 18.63
CA TYR A 325 -15.09 6.22 19.62
C TYR A 325 -15.37 7.63 19.08
N THR A 326 -16.30 8.32 19.73
CA THR A 326 -16.46 9.78 19.66
C THR A 326 -16.43 10.36 21.07
N ALA A 327 -16.04 11.62 21.19
CA ALA A 327 -16.03 12.33 22.47
C ALA A 327 -16.84 13.62 22.40
N ILE A 328 -17.44 13.99 23.53
CA ILE A 328 -18.12 15.26 23.73
C ILE A 328 -17.25 16.13 24.63
N TRP A 329 -16.98 17.34 24.16
CA TRP A 329 -16.16 18.35 24.82
C TRP A 329 -16.99 19.59 25.17
N GLU A 330 -16.49 20.40 26.09
CA GLU A 330 -17.08 21.69 26.48
C GLU A 330 -15.97 22.71 26.70
N LEU A 331 -16.09 23.88 26.08
CA LEU A 331 -15.27 25.05 26.39
C LEU A 331 -16.06 25.96 27.35
N ALA A 332 -15.71 25.95 28.62
CA ALA A 332 -16.35 26.73 29.67
C ALA A 332 -15.30 27.45 30.51
N ASN A 333 -15.56 28.72 30.88
CA ASN A 333 -14.63 29.52 31.69
C ASN A 333 -13.18 29.50 31.15
N GLU A 334 -13.02 29.70 29.84
CA GLU A 334 -11.74 29.64 29.13
C GLU A 334 -10.98 28.30 29.20
N ARG A 335 -11.64 27.21 29.65
CA ARG A 335 -11.02 25.89 29.83
C ARG A 335 -11.76 24.84 29.02
N LEU A 336 -11.00 23.93 28.42
CA LEU A 336 -11.52 22.78 27.68
C LEU A 336 -11.75 21.61 28.64
N TYR A 337 -12.93 21.01 28.58
CA TYR A 337 -13.31 19.85 29.37
C TYR A 337 -13.78 18.70 28.47
N LEU A 338 -13.40 17.48 28.82
CA LEU A 338 -13.96 16.25 28.28
C LEU A 338 -15.19 15.87 29.10
N LYS A 339 -16.36 15.83 28.48
CA LYS A 339 -17.64 15.51 29.13
C LYS A 339 -17.98 14.04 29.08
N SER A 340 -17.75 13.41 27.93
CA SER A 340 -18.03 11.99 27.76
C SER A 340 -17.26 11.41 26.57
N ILE A 341 -17.06 10.10 26.62
CA ILE A 341 -16.60 9.29 25.49
C ILE A 341 -17.72 8.27 25.21
N ARG A 342 -17.98 7.99 23.94
CA ARG A 342 -18.86 6.91 23.52
C ARG A 342 -18.11 5.99 22.56
N LEU A 343 -18.08 4.69 22.86
CA LEU A 343 -17.53 3.69 21.95
C LEU A 343 -18.58 3.40 20.86
N TRP A 344 -18.18 3.15 19.62
CA TRP A 344 -19.15 3.05 18.51
C TRP A 344 -20.17 1.90 18.65
N ASN A 345 -19.78 0.81 19.31
CA ASN A 345 -20.65 -0.35 19.54
C ASN A 345 -21.24 -0.38 20.96
N ASP A 346 -21.11 0.69 21.73
CA ASP A 346 -21.64 0.79 23.09
C ASP A 346 -22.58 2.01 23.20
N PRO A 347 -23.87 1.81 23.49
CA PRO A 347 -24.80 2.92 23.69
C PRO A 347 -24.50 3.71 24.97
N LYS A 348 -23.79 3.12 25.95
CA LYS A 348 -23.51 3.74 27.23
C LYS A 348 -22.26 4.64 27.14
N PRO A 349 -22.24 5.76 27.89
CA PRO A 349 -21.01 6.53 28.07
C PRO A 349 -19.90 5.67 28.66
N PHE A 350 -18.70 5.80 28.11
CA PHE A 350 -17.50 5.16 28.62
C PHE A 350 -17.09 5.83 29.96
N PRO A 351 -16.81 5.05 31.02
CA PRO A 351 -16.39 5.56 32.31
C PRO A 351 -15.01 6.23 32.23
N LEU A 352 -14.98 7.57 32.36
CA LEU A 352 -13.76 8.37 32.18
C LEU A 352 -12.68 8.04 33.23
N GLU A 353 -13.08 7.58 34.41
CA GLU A 353 -12.17 7.16 35.48
C GLU A 353 -11.24 6.00 35.08
N LYS A 354 -11.62 5.20 34.06
CA LYS A 354 -10.73 4.16 33.49
C LYS A 354 -9.52 4.75 32.74
N ILE A 355 -9.63 5.99 32.26
CA ILE A 355 -8.53 6.76 31.65
C ILE A 355 -7.90 7.70 32.69
N PHE A 356 -8.71 8.23 33.60
CA PHE A 356 -8.35 9.23 34.61
C PHE A 356 -8.66 8.71 36.02
N PRO A 357 -7.77 7.92 36.65
CA PRO A 357 -8.06 7.24 37.92
C PRO A 357 -8.45 8.17 39.08
N GLU A 358 -8.04 9.45 39.03
CA GLU A 358 -8.34 10.46 40.05
C GLU A 358 -9.70 11.15 39.82
N ALA A 359 -10.38 10.88 38.70
CA ALA A 359 -11.66 11.49 38.38
C ALA A 359 -12.81 10.88 39.17
N ARG A 360 -13.77 11.72 39.56
CA ARG A 360 -15.04 11.24 40.12
C ARG A 360 -15.99 10.83 39.00
N PRO A 361 -16.76 9.73 39.16
CA PRO A 361 -17.72 9.30 38.15
C PRO A 361 -18.70 10.43 37.76
N GLY A 362 -18.82 10.68 36.46
CA GLY A 362 -19.73 11.69 35.90
C GLY A 362 -19.19 13.13 35.90
N GLU A 363 -18.05 13.41 36.54
CA GLU A 363 -17.45 14.75 36.48
C GLU A 363 -16.67 14.97 35.16
N PRO A 364 -16.79 16.16 34.54
CA PRO A 364 -15.97 16.53 33.39
C PRO A 364 -14.48 16.57 33.72
N ILE A 365 -13.64 16.19 32.76
CA ILE A 365 -12.17 16.20 32.94
C ILE A 365 -11.58 17.43 32.26
N GLU A 366 -10.89 18.28 33.02
CA GLU A 366 -10.13 19.39 32.42
C GLU A 366 -9.01 18.85 31.51
N ALA A 367 -8.97 19.32 30.26
CA ALA A 367 -8.02 18.92 29.24
C ALA A 367 -6.64 19.57 29.41
N SER A 368 -6.08 19.54 30.62
CA SER A 368 -4.83 20.22 30.98
C SER A 368 -3.59 19.72 30.19
N TRP A 369 -3.68 18.54 29.57
CA TRP A 369 -2.65 17.99 28.69
C TRP A 369 -2.62 18.62 27.29
N TYR A 370 -3.71 19.26 26.85
CA TYR A 370 -3.86 19.71 25.48
C TYR A 370 -3.13 21.03 25.20
N ASN A 371 -2.32 21.06 24.13
CA ASN A 371 -1.60 22.26 23.67
C ASN A 371 -1.67 22.36 22.15
N GLY A 372 -2.68 23.04 21.63
CA GLY A 372 -2.91 23.07 20.19
C GLY A 372 -4.02 24.01 19.79
N GLU A 373 -4.21 24.10 18.48
CA GLU A 373 -5.34 24.77 17.87
C GLU A 373 -6.55 23.83 17.88
N ILE A 374 -7.69 24.32 18.29
CA ILE A 374 -8.99 23.69 18.10
C ILE A 374 -9.59 24.27 16.83
N VAL A 375 -10.07 23.38 15.97
CA VAL A 375 -10.84 23.74 14.77
C VAL A 375 -12.19 23.05 14.88
N CYS A 376 -13.27 23.83 14.77
CA CYS A 376 -14.63 23.30 14.79
C CYS A 376 -15.48 23.91 13.68
N LYS A 377 -16.57 23.22 13.34
CA LYS A 377 -17.52 23.59 12.29
C LYS A 377 -18.93 23.62 12.86
N LEU A 378 -19.66 24.70 12.59
CA LEU A 378 -21.08 24.84 12.90
C LEU A 378 -21.94 24.31 11.74
N GLY A 379 -22.92 23.45 12.02
CA GLY A 379 -23.87 22.93 11.03
C GLY A 379 -24.52 21.62 11.46
N LYS A 380 -25.81 21.42 11.13
CA LYS A 380 -26.56 20.17 11.39
C LYS A 380 -25.89 18.97 10.70
N GLU A 381 -26.17 17.78 11.23
CA GLU A 381 -25.79 16.47 10.70
C GLU A 381 -25.53 16.47 9.20
N ILE A 382 -24.32 16.05 8.81
CA ILE A 382 -23.98 15.77 7.42
C ILE A 382 -24.72 14.49 7.04
N SER A 383 -25.98 14.59 6.61
CA SER A 383 -26.59 13.56 5.78
C SER A 383 -26.02 13.74 4.37
N ASN A 384 -25.63 12.64 3.72
CA ASN A 384 -25.09 12.64 2.35
C ASN A 384 -26.19 12.97 1.32
N SER A 385 -26.74 14.18 1.36
CA SER A 385 -27.73 14.68 0.42
C SER A 385 -27.11 15.85 -0.34
N THR A 386 -27.10 15.75 -1.66
CA THR A 386 -26.55 16.69 -2.65
C THR A 386 -27.31 18.02 -2.76
N ALA A 387 -27.86 18.55 -1.66
CA ALA A 387 -28.65 19.77 -1.66
C ALA A 387 -28.02 20.85 -0.76
N TYR A 388 -27.51 21.91 -1.40
CA TYR A 388 -27.24 23.25 -0.88
C TYR A 388 -26.63 23.34 0.54
N ASN A 389 -25.30 23.44 0.62
CA ASN A 389 -24.59 23.70 1.87
C ASN A 389 -24.74 25.18 2.30
N PRO A 390 -25.29 25.49 3.49
CA PRO A 390 -25.15 26.83 4.07
C PRO A 390 -23.66 27.15 4.32
N PRO A 391 -23.26 28.44 4.35
CA PRO A 391 -21.87 28.83 4.56
C PRO A 391 -21.33 28.19 5.85
N GLU A 392 -20.26 27.41 5.72
CA GLU A 392 -19.62 26.74 6.84
C GLU A 392 -19.02 27.79 7.78
N LEU A 393 -19.62 27.99 8.94
CA LEU A 393 -19.00 28.80 10.00
C LEU A 393 -17.91 27.97 10.67
N PHE A 394 -16.67 28.33 10.39
CA PHE A 394 -15.47 27.78 11.02
C PHE A 394 -15.15 28.59 12.25
N CYS A 395 -14.82 27.90 13.34
CA CYS A 395 -14.29 28.52 14.53
C CYS A 395 -12.92 27.88 14.82
N ALA A 396 -11.91 28.74 15.01
CA ALA A 396 -10.56 28.31 15.34
C ALA A 396 -10.01 29.13 16.53
N PHE A 397 -9.44 28.43 17.51
CA PHE A 397 -8.84 29.06 18.69
C PHE A 397 -7.71 28.21 19.26
N LYS A 398 -6.77 28.85 19.96
CA LYS A 398 -5.60 28.17 20.51
C LYS A 398 -5.74 27.94 22.01
N LEU A 399 -5.32 26.76 22.44
CA LEU A 399 -5.27 26.34 23.83
C LEU A 399 -3.82 26.05 24.25
N LYS A 400 -3.47 26.48 25.47
CA LYS A 400 -2.23 26.09 26.17
C LYS A 400 -2.59 25.48 27.51
N LYS A 401 -2.20 24.22 27.72
CA LYS A 401 -2.62 23.40 28.88
C LYS A 401 -4.14 23.44 29.10
N GLY A 402 -4.90 23.27 28.03
CA GLY A 402 -6.37 23.32 28.05
C GLY A 402 -6.99 24.70 28.25
N ARG A 403 -6.20 25.77 28.43
CA ARG A 403 -6.68 27.14 28.60
C ARG A 403 -6.65 27.95 27.31
N LEU A 404 -7.70 28.69 27.03
CA LEU A 404 -7.80 29.65 25.92
C LEU A 404 -6.73 30.72 26.03
N ILE A 405 -5.95 30.90 24.96
CA ILE A 405 -4.91 31.95 24.86
C ILE A 405 -5.19 32.99 23.77
N SER A 406 -6.23 32.79 22.97
CA SER A 406 -6.74 33.74 21.98
C SER A 406 -8.26 33.54 21.86
N PRO A 407 -9.09 34.60 21.83
CA PRO A 407 -10.51 34.45 21.53
C PRO A 407 -10.71 33.80 20.15
N PRO A 408 -11.85 33.13 19.90
CA PRO A 408 -12.16 32.58 18.59
C PRO A 408 -12.12 33.68 17.52
N ALA A 409 -11.46 33.43 16.40
CA ALA A 409 -11.67 34.26 15.23
C ALA A 409 -13.07 33.95 14.67
N ASP A 410 -13.90 34.98 14.51
CA ASP A 410 -15.24 34.89 13.89
C ASP A 410 -15.15 34.64 12.37
#